data_AF-A0A2D4K679-F1
#
_entry.id   AF-A0A2D4K679-F1
#
_cell.length_a   1.000
_cell.length_b   1.000
_cell.length_c   1.000
_cell.angle_alpha   90.00
_cell.angle_beta   90.00
_cell.angle_gamma   90.00
#
_symmetry.space_group_name_H-M   'P 1'
#
loop_
_entity.id
_entity.type
_entity.pdbx_description
1 polymer ?
#
loop_
_entity_poly.entity_id
_entity_poly.type
_entity_poly.pdbx_seq_one_letter_code
_entity_poly.pdbx_strand_id
1 'polypeptide(L)'
;VWGRYATEQSAPSCAAARPILSLRGEQVSQPEIFLDVVERLTVIIAANGTPMKIDIQGEIRLKSFFPGCSEMRIGLPEEFCVGKMELRGYGTAVRVDECSFHSSVKLDEFESSRIVRVSPSQGELTLMQYQLADDIPTALPFHLFPNIQHDSCSRVQIHLKLRCDLFPKSHAVNLHIHLPVPKTTLSFSQELSSPEQTAILQPTTKS
;
A
#
# COMPACT_ATOMS: atom_id res chain seq x y z
N VAL A 1 -9.65 -38.48 -5.25
CA VAL A 1 -8.41 -37.71 -5.04
C VAL A 1 -8.37 -36.60 -6.07
N TRP A 2 -8.03 -35.39 -5.64
CA TRP A 2 -8.07 -34.09 -6.36
C TRP A 2 -9.39 -33.32 -6.24
N GLY A 3 -9.52 -32.63 -5.09
CA GLY A 3 -10.49 -31.58 -4.85
C GLY A 3 -10.07 -30.29 -5.55
N ARG A 4 -11.07 -29.59 -6.09
CA ARG A 4 -10.95 -28.28 -6.72
C ARG A 4 -10.71 -27.24 -5.63
N TYR A 5 -9.65 -26.47 -5.75
CA TYR A 5 -9.51 -25.20 -5.04
C TYR A 5 -10.58 -24.26 -5.59
N ALA A 6 -11.61 -23.99 -4.77
CA ALA A 6 -12.53 -22.91 -5.04
C ALA A 6 -11.74 -21.60 -4.89
N THR A 7 -11.61 -20.85 -5.97
CA THR A 7 -11.26 -19.44 -5.90
C THR A 7 -12.44 -18.74 -5.22
N GLU A 8 -12.31 -18.43 -3.92
CA GLU A 8 -13.27 -17.57 -3.25
C GLU A 8 -13.22 -16.19 -3.91
N GLN A 9 -14.25 -15.91 -4.70
CA GLN A 9 -14.54 -14.57 -5.17
C GLN A 9 -15.12 -13.81 -3.98
N SER A 10 -14.35 -12.87 -3.42
CA SER A 10 -14.88 -11.90 -2.46
C SER A 10 -15.97 -11.08 -3.17
N ALA A 11 -17.22 -11.21 -2.74
CA ALA A 11 -18.30 -10.40 -3.26
C ALA A 11 -18.04 -8.91 -2.97
N PRO A 12 -18.34 -7.99 -3.90
CA PRO A 12 -18.28 -6.56 -3.61
C PRO A 12 -19.30 -6.25 -2.52
N SER A 13 -18.83 -6.02 -1.30
CA SER A 13 -19.69 -5.63 -0.18
C SER A 13 -19.76 -4.12 -0.11
N CYS A 14 -20.97 -3.55 -0.21
CA CYS A 14 -21.22 -2.14 0.10
C CYS A 14 -20.99 -1.81 1.59
N ALA A 15 -20.67 -2.81 2.42
CA ALA A 15 -20.44 -2.65 3.85
C ALA A 15 -19.25 -1.75 4.19
N ALA A 16 -18.20 -1.72 3.37
CA ALA A 16 -17.09 -0.79 3.55
C ALA A 16 -17.51 0.69 3.46
N ALA A 17 -18.68 0.98 2.87
CA ALA A 17 -19.28 2.31 2.74
C ALA A 17 -20.44 2.55 3.74
N ARG A 18 -20.76 1.60 4.62
CA ARG A 18 -21.83 1.74 5.60
C ARG A 18 -21.32 2.44 6.87
N PRO A 19 -22.10 3.37 7.45
CA PRO A 19 -21.75 3.97 8.73
C PRO A 19 -21.73 2.91 9.84
N ILE A 20 -20.76 3.04 10.76
CA ILE A 20 -20.51 2.10 11.87
C ILE A 20 -21.69 2.01 12.85
N LEU A 21 -22.50 3.07 12.95
CA LEU A 21 -23.63 3.14 13.86
C LEU A 21 -24.96 3.09 13.11
N SER A 22 -25.73 2.03 13.33
CA SER A 22 -27.11 1.90 12.87
C SER A 22 -28.03 2.76 13.74
N LEU A 23 -28.37 3.97 13.31
CA LEU A 23 -29.26 4.90 14.03
C LEU A 23 -30.76 4.63 13.86
N ARG A 24 -31.18 3.49 13.28
CA ARG A 24 -32.60 3.15 13.14
C ARG A 24 -32.81 1.68 13.41
N GLY A 25 -33.75 1.40 14.32
CA GLY A 25 -34.20 0.05 14.63
C GLY A 25 -34.63 -0.74 13.39
N GLU A 26 -34.54 -2.06 13.50
CA GLU A 26 -35.03 -3.07 12.54
C GLU A 26 -34.12 -3.51 11.37
N GLN A 27 -32.80 -3.47 11.56
CA GLN A 27 -31.92 -4.45 10.91
C GLN A 27 -30.94 -4.98 11.96
N VAL A 28 -31.04 -6.28 12.28
CA VAL A 28 -29.95 -6.99 12.96
C VAL A 28 -28.78 -6.94 12.00
N SER A 29 -27.86 -6.00 12.21
CA SER A 29 -26.64 -5.90 11.41
C SER A 29 -25.96 -7.25 11.50
N GLN A 30 -25.76 -7.90 10.35
CA GLN A 30 -24.99 -9.13 10.34
C GLN A 30 -23.60 -8.83 10.92
N PRO A 31 -23.07 -9.73 11.76
CA PRO A 31 -21.73 -9.57 12.29
C PRO A 31 -20.72 -9.57 11.15
N GLU A 32 -20.17 -8.39 10.84
CA GLU A 32 -19.22 -8.20 9.74
C GLU A 32 -17.92 -7.59 10.26
N ILE A 33 -16.82 -8.02 9.66
CA ILE A 33 -15.47 -7.62 10.05
C ILE A 33 -14.66 -7.44 8.79
N PHE A 34 -13.96 -6.31 8.69
CA PHE A 34 -13.06 -5.99 7.58
C PHE A 34 -11.66 -5.77 8.12
N LEU A 35 -10.68 -6.29 7.39
CA LEU A 35 -9.26 -6.06 7.63
C LEU A 35 -8.68 -5.38 6.40
N ASP A 36 -8.22 -4.15 6.56
CA ASP A 36 -7.54 -3.39 5.53
C ASP A 36 -6.03 -3.42 5.82
N VAL A 37 -5.24 -3.86 4.85
CA VAL A 37 -3.78 -3.71 4.88
C VAL A 37 -3.43 -2.51 4.02
N VAL A 38 -2.90 -1.46 4.64
CA VAL A 38 -2.56 -0.21 3.97
C VAL A 38 -1.06 0.00 4.05
N GLU A 39 -0.40 0.05 2.89
CA GLU A 39 1.04 0.22 2.80
C GLU A 39 1.39 1.47 1.99
N ARG A 40 2.41 2.18 2.44
CA ARG A 40 3.03 3.30 1.73
C ARG A 40 4.47 2.95 1.41
N LEU A 41 4.75 2.77 0.13
CA LEU A 41 6.09 2.60 -0.42
C LEU A 41 6.70 3.98 -0.75
N THR A 42 7.82 4.30 -0.12
CA THR A 42 8.64 5.47 -0.43
C THR A 42 9.97 5.00 -1.00
N VAL A 43 10.37 5.55 -2.14
CA VAL A 43 11.61 5.16 -2.82
C VAL A 43 12.40 6.38 -3.22
N ILE A 44 13.71 6.35 -2.94
CA ILE A 44 14.68 7.31 -3.50
C ILE A 44 15.53 6.56 -4.51
N ILE A 45 15.54 7.03 -5.75
CA ILE A 45 16.27 6.40 -6.85
C ILE A 45 17.35 7.37 -7.33
N ALA A 46 18.59 6.87 -7.44
CA ALA A 46 19.71 7.61 -7.99
C ALA A 46 19.50 7.89 -9.49
N ALA A 47 20.24 8.87 -10.03
CA ALA A 47 20.16 9.23 -11.46
C ALA A 47 20.53 8.07 -12.41
N ASN A 48 21.30 7.09 -11.94
CA ASN A 48 21.65 5.88 -12.70
C ASN A 48 20.55 4.79 -12.63
N GLY A 49 19.42 5.05 -11.98
CA GLY A 49 18.31 4.12 -11.80
C GLY A 49 18.46 3.15 -10.62
N THR A 50 19.53 3.24 -9.83
CA THR A 50 19.73 2.38 -8.66
C THR A 50 18.87 2.88 -7.49
N PRO A 51 18.04 2.04 -6.85
CA PRO A 51 17.34 2.42 -5.63
C PRO A 51 18.37 2.67 -4.52
N MET A 52 18.34 3.87 -3.92
CA MET A 52 19.21 4.26 -2.81
C MET A 52 18.57 4.04 -1.44
N LYS A 53 17.25 4.22 -1.37
CA LYS A 53 16.46 4.00 -0.17
C LYS A 53 15.10 3.44 -0.57
N ILE A 54 14.65 2.43 0.14
CA ILE A 54 13.32 1.86 0.00
C ILE A 54 12.74 1.75 1.40
N ASP A 55 11.54 2.28 1.60
CA ASP A 55 10.87 2.30 2.90
C ASP A 55 9.39 1.96 2.70
N ILE A 56 8.91 0.90 3.35
CA ILE A 56 7.49 0.58 3.42
C ILE A 56 7.03 0.87 4.84
N GLN A 57 6.00 1.72 4.96
CA GLN A 57 5.27 1.94 6.19
C GLN A 57 3.88 1.34 6.02
N GLY A 58 3.60 0.29 6.77
CA GLY A 58 2.37 -0.46 6.69
C GLY A 58 1.55 -0.39 7.98
N GLU A 59 0.24 -0.54 7.84
CA GLU A 59 -0.69 -0.68 8.95
C GLU A 59 -1.79 -1.68 8.62
N ILE A 60 -2.23 -2.42 9.64
CA ILE A 60 -3.38 -3.31 9.56
C ILE A 60 -4.52 -2.66 10.34
N ARG A 61 -5.62 -2.32 9.64
CA ARG A 61 -6.79 -1.67 10.20
C ARG A 61 -7.96 -2.65 10.25
N LEU A 62 -8.56 -2.77 11.41
CA LEU A 62 -9.75 -3.56 11.66
C LEU A 62 -10.97 -2.65 11.69
N LYS A 63 -12.01 -3.00 10.94
CA LYS A 63 -13.34 -2.38 11.02
C LYS A 63 -14.33 -3.44 11.50
N SER A 64 -14.82 -3.29 12.72
CA SER A 64 -15.74 -4.23 13.34
C SER A 64 -17.16 -3.67 13.36
N PHE A 65 -18.08 -4.36 12.69
CA PHE A 65 -19.52 -4.19 12.78
C PHE A 65 -20.16 -5.33 13.57
N PHE A 66 -19.35 -6.11 14.31
CA PHE A 66 -19.77 -7.25 15.12
C PHE A 66 -20.12 -6.78 16.55
N PRO A 67 -21.41 -6.68 16.93
CA PRO A 67 -21.79 -6.40 18.32
C PRO A 67 -21.40 -7.56 19.25
N GLY A 68 -20.63 -7.26 20.29
CA GLY A 68 -20.29 -8.26 21.32
C GLY A 68 -19.23 -9.28 20.90
N CYS A 69 -18.34 -8.93 19.96
CA CYS A 69 -17.16 -9.75 19.65
C CYS A 69 -16.25 -9.82 20.89
N SER A 70 -16.27 -10.96 21.58
CA SER A 70 -15.51 -11.14 22.83
C SER A 70 -14.01 -11.29 22.59
N GLU A 71 -13.63 -12.00 21.53
CA GLU A 71 -12.24 -12.21 21.14
C GLU A 71 -12.13 -12.54 19.65
N MET A 72 -11.06 -12.05 19.04
CA MET A 72 -10.61 -12.36 17.70
C MET A 72 -9.15 -12.79 17.73
N ARG A 73 -8.84 -13.80 16.92
CA ARG A 73 -7.48 -14.30 16.67
C ARG A 73 -7.15 -14.06 15.20
N ILE A 74 -6.11 -13.28 14.93
CA ILE A 74 -5.67 -12.93 13.58
C ILE A 74 -4.32 -13.60 13.37
N GLY A 75 -4.24 -14.51 12.41
CA GLY A 75 -2.99 -15.14 12.01
C GLY A 75 -2.26 -14.28 10.99
N LEU A 76 -0.97 -14.02 11.24
CA LEU A 76 -0.05 -13.45 10.27
C LEU A 76 0.71 -14.58 9.55
N PRO A 77 1.38 -14.30 8.41
CA PRO A 77 2.26 -15.27 7.77
C PRO A 77 3.27 -15.86 8.77
N GLU A 78 3.56 -17.17 8.67
CA GLU A 78 4.51 -17.83 9.58
C GLU A 78 5.91 -17.23 9.46
N GLU A 79 6.26 -16.78 8.26
CA GLU A 79 7.53 -16.15 7.94
C GLU A 79 7.59 -14.67 8.35
N PHE A 80 6.52 -14.11 8.93
CA PHE A 80 6.51 -12.75 9.47
C PHE A 80 7.48 -12.67 10.66
N CYS A 81 8.50 -11.84 10.57
CA CYS A 81 9.54 -11.72 11.58
C CYS A 81 9.83 -10.25 11.87
N VAL A 82 10.00 -9.90 13.15
CA VAL A 82 10.37 -8.55 13.59
C VAL A 82 11.87 -8.51 13.91
N GLY A 83 12.59 -7.60 13.28
CA GLY A 83 14.03 -7.40 13.43
C GLY A 83 14.88 -8.65 13.14
N LYS A 84 15.80 -8.95 14.06
CA LYS A 84 16.78 -10.05 13.93
C LYS A 84 16.27 -11.41 14.41
N MET A 85 14.97 -11.55 14.67
CA MET A 85 14.39 -12.83 15.05
C MET A 85 14.68 -13.91 13.99
N GLU A 86 14.84 -15.16 14.44
CA GLU A 86 15.08 -16.30 13.55
C GLU A 86 13.89 -16.47 12.59
N LEU A 87 14.21 -16.66 11.32
CA LEU A 87 13.21 -16.97 10.30
C LEU A 87 12.57 -18.32 10.61
N ARG A 88 11.25 -18.36 10.70
CA ARG A 88 10.49 -19.61 10.73
C ARG A 88 9.88 -19.85 9.34
N GLY A 89 9.94 -21.08 8.87
CA GLY A 89 9.43 -21.48 7.56
C GLY A 89 10.49 -21.53 6.44
N TYR A 90 10.09 -22.06 5.29
CA TYR A 90 10.94 -22.22 4.10
C TYR A 90 10.55 -21.25 2.96
N GLY A 91 9.77 -20.22 3.25
CA GLY A 91 9.22 -19.25 2.29
C GLY A 91 9.98 -17.92 2.20
N THR A 92 9.52 -17.03 1.32
CA THR A 92 10.02 -15.64 1.24
C THR A 92 9.62 -14.90 2.51
N ALA A 93 10.60 -14.62 3.37
CA ALA A 93 10.35 -14.00 4.66
C ALA A 93 9.83 -12.55 4.53
N VAL A 94 8.79 -12.22 5.28
CA VAL A 94 8.35 -10.84 5.50
C VAL A 94 9.06 -10.36 6.76
N ARG A 95 10.23 -9.74 6.57
CA ARG A 95 11.02 -9.18 7.66
C ARG A 95 10.65 -7.72 7.82
N VAL A 96 10.13 -7.36 8.98
CA VAL A 96 9.87 -5.97 9.37
C VAL A 96 10.93 -5.53 10.35
N ASP A 97 11.44 -4.32 10.23
CA ASP A 97 12.46 -3.79 11.14
C ASP A 97 11.85 -3.42 12.49
N GLU A 98 10.71 -2.74 12.43
CA GLU A 98 9.97 -2.25 13.58
C GLU A 98 8.50 -2.61 13.45
N CYS A 99 7.87 -2.95 14.58
CA CYS A 99 6.46 -3.25 14.65
C CYS A 99 5.91 -2.74 15.98
N SER A 100 4.76 -2.07 15.93
CA SER A 100 4.02 -1.63 17.11
C SER A 100 2.60 -2.16 17.04
N PHE A 101 2.02 -2.43 18.21
CA PHE A 101 0.68 -2.97 18.35
C PHE A 101 -0.17 -2.03 19.18
N HIS A 102 -1.46 -1.97 18.88
CA HIS A 102 -2.42 -1.26 19.71
C HIS A 102 -2.49 -1.85 21.12
N SER A 103 -2.78 -1.04 22.14
CA SER A 103 -2.78 -1.47 23.54
C SER A 103 -3.80 -2.56 23.89
N SER A 104 -4.85 -2.71 23.06
CA SER A 104 -5.86 -3.78 23.21
C SER A 104 -5.44 -5.13 22.64
N VAL A 105 -4.29 -5.18 21.97
CA VAL A 105 -3.73 -6.40 21.38
C VAL A 105 -2.97 -7.19 22.43
N LYS A 106 -3.20 -8.50 22.48
CA LYS A 106 -2.43 -9.46 23.28
C LYS A 106 -1.52 -10.27 22.36
N LEU A 107 -0.27 -10.43 22.79
CA LEU A 107 0.82 -11.04 22.01
C LEU A 107 1.27 -12.39 22.58
N ASP A 108 0.48 -12.99 23.47
CA ASP A 108 0.78 -14.26 24.14
C ASP A 108 0.99 -15.43 23.17
N GLU A 109 0.39 -15.38 21.99
CA GLU A 109 0.54 -16.40 20.93
C GLU A 109 1.38 -15.93 19.73
N PHE A 110 1.87 -14.68 19.75
CA PHE A 110 2.57 -14.09 18.62
C PHE A 110 3.91 -14.79 18.35
N GLU A 111 4.66 -15.10 19.41
CA GLU A 111 5.98 -15.71 19.31
C GLU A 111 5.92 -17.17 18.84
N SER A 112 4.91 -17.93 19.28
CA SER A 112 4.78 -19.35 18.95
C SER A 112 4.14 -19.56 17.58
N SER A 113 3.08 -18.79 17.28
CA SER A 113 2.12 -19.11 16.23
C SER A 113 1.84 -17.95 15.28
N ARG A 114 2.50 -16.79 15.46
CA ARG A 114 2.22 -15.55 14.72
C ARG A 114 0.75 -15.14 14.78
N ILE A 115 0.12 -15.39 15.93
CA ILE A 115 -1.28 -15.02 16.18
C ILE A 115 -1.32 -13.78 17.06
N VAL A 116 -2.09 -12.80 16.60
CA VAL A 116 -2.43 -11.58 17.34
C VAL A 116 -3.85 -11.72 17.88
N ARG A 117 -4.03 -11.52 19.20
CA ARG A 117 -5.36 -11.59 19.84
C ARG A 117 -5.87 -10.20 20.14
N VAL A 118 -7.15 -9.94 19.90
CA VAL A 118 -7.77 -8.65 20.20
C VAL A 118 -9.24 -8.85 20.59
N SER A 119 -9.74 -8.02 21.50
CA SER A 119 -11.17 -7.91 21.80
C SER A 119 -11.66 -6.58 21.22
N PRO A 120 -12.14 -6.54 19.96
CA PRO A 120 -12.41 -5.29 19.29
C PRO A 120 -13.73 -4.67 19.76
N SER A 121 -13.71 -3.37 20.05
CA SER A 121 -14.95 -2.57 20.10
C SER A 121 -15.52 -2.41 18.70
N GLN A 122 -16.80 -2.04 18.59
CA GLN A 122 -17.36 -1.63 17.31
C GLN A 122 -16.64 -0.39 16.77
N GLY A 123 -16.44 -0.35 15.46
CA GLY A 123 -15.76 0.73 14.76
C GLY A 123 -14.37 0.36 14.24
N GLU A 124 -13.53 1.37 14.05
CA GLU A 124 -12.21 1.22 13.44
C GLU A 124 -11.11 1.16 14.50
N LEU A 125 -10.17 0.24 14.30
CA LEU A 125 -9.01 0.04 15.17
C LEU A 125 -7.79 -0.24 14.31
N THR A 126 -6.74 0.58 14.43
CA THR A 126 -5.44 0.22 13.85
C THR A 126 -4.80 -0.81 14.77
N LEU A 127 -4.72 -2.07 14.33
CA LEU A 127 -4.24 -3.18 15.14
C LEU A 127 -2.72 -3.15 15.33
N MET A 128 -2.01 -2.90 14.24
CA MET A 128 -0.56 -2.86 14.21
C MET A 128 -0.07 -1.92 13.11
N GLN A 129 1.12 -1.38 13.35
CA GLN A 129 1.89 -0.61 12.37
C GLN A 129 3.27 -1.25 12.27
N TYR A 130 3.82 -1.31 11.07
CA TYR A 130 5.11 -1.93 10.81
C TYR A 130 5.90 -1.15 9.77
N GLN A 131 7.21 -1.30 9.80
CA GLN A 131 8.13 -0.66 8.87
C GLN A 131 9.13 -1.66 8.30
N LEU A 132 9.40 -1.57 7.00
CA LEU A 132 10.47 -2.28 6.30
C LEU A 132 11.37 -1.24 5.64
N ALA A 133 12.66 -1.29 5.92
CA ALA A 133 13.67 -0.42 5.38
C ALA A 133 14.74 -1.22 4.63
N ASP A 134 15.12 -0.70 3.47
CA ASP A 134 16.25 -1.09 2.61
C ASP A 134 16.20 -2.50 1.98
N ASP A 135 15.81 -3.56 2.70
CA ASP A 135 15.79 -4.95 2.20
C ASP A 135 14.36 -5.42 1.91
N ILE A 136 13.82 -5.00 0.76
CA ILE A 136 12.48 -5.41 0.32
C ILE A 136 12.60 -6.58 -0.66
N PRO A 137 11.90 -7.70 -0.45
CA PRO A 137 12.03 -8.89 -1.28
C PRO A 137 11.44 -8.75 -2.70
N THR A 138 10.86 -7.59 -3.04
CA THR A 138 10.05 -7.39 -4.26
C THR A 138 10.58 -6.25 -5.11
N ALA A 139 10.50 -6.41 -6.43
CA ALA A 139 10.81 -5.35 -7.39
C ALA A 139 9.87 -4.15 -7.23
N LEU A 140 10.35 -2.96 -7.61
CA LEU A 140 9.55 -1.74 -7.55
C LEU A 140 8.36 -1.82 -8.53
N PRO A 141 7.17 -1.33 -8.13
CA PRO A 141 5.97 -1.41 -8.97
C PRO A 141 6.02 -0.50 -10.20
N PHE A 142 6.88 0.53 -10.18
CA PHE A 142 7.03 1.49 -11.25
C PHE A 142 8.49 1.77 -11.57
N HIS A 143 8.79 1.90 -12.87
CA HIS A 143 10.08 2.30 -13.38
C HIS A 143 9.94 3.50 -14.31
N LEU A 144 10.68 4.57 -14.02
CA LEU A 144 10.70 5.78 -14.84
C LEU A 144 11.96 5.81 -15.70
N PHE A 145 11.79 6.00 -17.00
CA PHE A 145 12.88 6.12 -17.97
C PHE A 145 12.85 7.53 -18.58
N PRO A 146 13.58 8.49 -17.99
CA PRO A 146 13.69 9.83 -18.53
C PRO A 146 14.77 9.92 -19.62
N ASN A 147 14.48 10.68 -20.68
CA ASN A 147 15.45 11.08 -21.70
C ASN A 147 15.32 12.58 -21.96
N ILE A 148 16.40 13.32 -21.73
CA ILE A 148 16.43 14.78 -21.86
C ILE A 148 17.34 15.14 -23.02
N GLN A 149 16.83 15.96 -23.94
CA GLN A 149 17.56 16.44 -25.10
C GLN A 149 17.52 17.97 -25.13
N HIS A 150 18.67 18.57 -25.41
CA HIS A 150 18.82 20.00 -25.57
C HIS A 150 18.90 20.34 -27.05
N ASP A 151 18.01 21.22 -27.49
CA ASP A 151 18.04 21.78 -28.84
C ASP A 151 18.76 23.14 -28.82
N SER A 152 19.35 23.52 -29.94
CA SER A 152 20.14 24.74 -30.14
C SER A 152 19.38 26.06 -29.87
N CYS A 153 18.05 26.01 -29.86
CA CYS A 153 17.18 27.19 -29.70
C CYS A 153 16.59 27.35 -28.28
N SER A 154 17.35 27.00 -27.22
CA SER A 154 16.89 27.09 -25.83
C SER A 154 15.63 26.25 -25.51
N ARG A 155 15.38 25.20 -26.30
CA ARG A 155 14.30 24.25 -26.09
C ARG A 155 14.87 23.00 -25.42
N VAL A 156 14.14 22.48 -24.44
CA VAL A 156 14.46 21.20 -23.79
C VAL A 156 13.33 20.25 -24.11
N GLN A 157 13.66 19.15 -24.77
CA GLN A 157 12.71 18.07 -25.06
C GLN A 157 12.91 16.96 -24.04
N ILE A 158 11.83 16.58 -23.36
CA ILE A 158 11.85 15.58 -22.30
C ILE A 158 10.90 14.46 -22.70
N HIS A 159 11.45 13.27 -22.91
CA HIS A 159 10.66 12.05 -23.08
C HIS A 159 10.65 11.30 -21.75
N LEU A 160 9.45 11.11 -21.19
CA LEU A 160 9.26 10.34 -19.97
C LEU A 160 8.45 9.10 -20.28
N LYS A 161 9.03 7.92 -20.02
CA LYS A 161 8.31 6.65 -20.09
C LYS A 161 8.17 6.08 -18.68
N LEU A 162 6.93 5.95 -18.22
CA LEU A 162 6.60 5.23 -16.99
C LEU A 162 6.18 3.80 -17.34
N ARG A 163 6.90 2.80 -16.81
CA ARG A 163 6.52 1.39 -16.88
C ARG A 163 5.90 0.97 -15.55
N CYS A 164 4.78 0.26 -15.61
CA CYS A 164 4.11 -0.35 -14.46
C CYS A 164 4.37 -1.85 -14.50
N ASP A 165 5.00 -2.39 -13.45
CA ASP A 165 5.36 -3.81 -13.31
C ASP A 165 4.56 -4.48 -12.19
N LEU A 166 3.33 -4.01 -11.95
CA LEU A 166 2.38 -4.64 -11.04
C LEU A 166 1.96 -6.03 -11.56
N PHE A 167 1.44 -6.87 -10.66
CA PHE A 167 0.86 -8.16 -11.04
C PHE A 167 -0.20 -8.00 -12.14
N PRO A 168 -0.33 -8.96 -13.10
CA PRO A 168 -1.22 -8.79 -14.26
C PRO A 168 -2.71 -8.56 -13.97
N LYS A 169 -3.17 -8.90 -12.76
CA LYS A 169 -4.55 -8.68 -12.31
C LYS A 169 -4.73 -7.35 -11.54
N SER A 170 -3.65 -6.61 -11.35
CA SER A 170 -3.61 -5.35 -10.62
C SER A 170 -3.51 -4.20 -11.61
N HIS A 171 -4.17 -3.09 -11.27
CA HIS A 171 -4.13 -1.88 -12.07
C HIS A 171 -3.79 -0.71 -11.15
N ALA A 172 -2.88 0.15 -11.60
CA ALA A 172 -2.58 1.39 -10.94
C ALA A 172 -3.61 2.46 -11.34
N VAL A 173 -4.09 3.21 -10.35
CA VAL A 173 -5.05 4.31 -10.55
C VAL A 173 -4.50 5.58 -9.95
N ASN A 174 -5.04 6.73 -10.36
CA ASN A 174 -4.68 8.06 -9.82
C ASN A 174 -3.17 8.33 -9.89
N LEU A 175 -2.56 8.00 -11.03
CA LEU A 175 -1.13 8.24 -11.26
C LEU A 175 -0.87 9.73 -11.52
N HIS A 176 0.04 10.30 -10.74
CA HIS A 176 0.51 11.67 -10.91
C HIS A 176 2.04 11.67 -11.02
N ILE A 177 2.55 12.34 -12.06
CA ILE A 177 3.99 12.56 -12.23
C ILE A 177 4.25 14.05 -12.07
N HIS A 178 5.06 14.41 -11.09
CA HIS A 178 5.53 15.77 -10.91
C HIS A 178 6.95 15.90 -11.47
N LEU A 179 7.10 16.68 -12.55
CA LEU A 179 8.38 16.96 -13.17
C LEU A 179 8.80 18.40 -12.83
N PRO A 180 9.82 18.62 -11.99
CA PRO A 180 10.34 19.96 -11.78
C PRO A 180 10.99 20.48 -13.07
N VAL A 181 10.59 21.68 -13.48
CA VAL A 181 11.15 22.38 -14.65
C VAL A 181 11.82 23.69 -14.22
N PRO A 182 12.78 24.23 -15.00
CA PRO A 182 13.40 25.52 -14.68
C PRO A 182 12.37 26.64 -14.55
N LYS A 183 12.57 27.56 -13.60
CA LYS A 183 11.66 28.70 -13.36
C LYS A 183 11.54 29.67 -14.54
N THR A 184 12.50 29.61 -15.47
CA THR A 184 12.53 30.41 -16.71
C THR A 184 11.72 29.79 -17.84
N THR A 185 10.98 28.71 -17.59
CA THR A 185 10.13 28.05 -18.60
C THR A 185 9.01 29.00 -19.03
N LEU A 186 9.03 29.41 -20.30
CA LEU A 186 8.05 30.36 -20.85
C LEU A 186 6.83 29.66 -21.46
N SER A 187 7.03 28.48 -22.04
CA SER A 187 6.00 27.73 -22.74
C SER A 187 6.19 26.23 -22.55
N PHE A 188 5.09 25.49 -22.68
CA PHE A 188 5.04 24.04 -22.56
C PHE A 188 4.16 23.47 -23.67
N SER A 189 4.64 22.41 -24.32
CA SER A 189 3.90 21.60 -25.29
C SER A 189 4.02 20.14 -24.89
N GLN A 190 2.99 19.35 -25.14
CA GLN A 190 2.93 17.94 -24.75
C GLN A 190 2.53 17.05 -25.93
N GLU A 191 3.09 15.86 -25.94
CA GLU A 191 2.64 14.73 -26.74
C GLU A 191 2.44 13.55 -25.78
N LEU A 192 1.24 13.00 -25.75
CA LEU A 192 0.83 11.98 -24.78
C LEU A 192 0.54 10.67 -25.49
N SER A 193 0.81 9.56 -24.79
CA SER A 193 0.62 8.21 -25.33
C SER A 193 -0.84 7.76 -25.37
N SER A 194 -1.71 8.42 -24.61
CA SER A 194 -3.15 8.12 -24.52
C SER A 194 -3.94 9.42 -24.35
N PRO A 195 -5.16 9.52 -24.92
CA PRO A 195 -6.03 10.70 -24.77
C PRO A 195 -6.54 10.91 -23.34
N GLU A 196 -6.50 9.89 -22.48
CA GLU A 196 -6.91 10.00 -21.07
C GLU A 196 -5.84 10.67 -20.19
N GLN A 197 -4.61 10.75 -20.68
CA GLN A 197 -3.51 11.41 -19.99
C GLN A 197 -3.67 12.92 -20.13
N THR A 198 -3.22 13.65 -19.11
CA THR A 198 -3.12 15.11 -19.15
C THR A 198 -1.80 15.53 -18.54
N ALA A 199 -1.18 16.56 -19.10
CA ALA A 199 -0.10 17.29 -18.44
C ALA A 199 -0.40 18.79 -18.46
N ILE A 200 -0.08 19.42 -17.34
CA ILE A 200 -0.30 20.84 -17.10
C ILE A 200 1.00 21.46 -16.58
N LEU A 201 1.38 22.61 -17.13
CA LEU A 201 2.42 23.43 -16.54
C LEU A 201 1.80 24.25 -15.42
N GLN A 202 2.19 23.97 -14.18
CA GLN A 202 1.78 24.77 -13.03
C GLN A 202 2.80 25.89 -12.81
N PRO A 203 2.42 27.17 -12.93
CA PRO A 203 3.29 28.27 -12.55
C PRO A 203 3.58 28.14 -11.05
N THR A 204 4.85 28.21 -10.66
CA THR A 204 5.20 28.22 -9.24
C THR A 204 4.58 29.46 -8.62
N THR A 205 3.57 29.31 -7.77
CA THR A 205 3.14 30.39 -6.88
C THR A 205 4.34 30.74 -6.01
N LYS A 206 4.90 31.94 -6.19
CA LYS A 206 5.91 32.46 -5.27
C LYS A 206 5.34 32.38 -3.86
N SER A 207 5.99 31.61 -2.99
CA SER A 207 5.90 31.80 -1.53
C SER A 207 6.68 33.04 -1.14
#